data_AF-A0A0N4UQB1-F1
#
_entry.id   AF-A0A0N4UQB1-F1
#
_cell.length_a   1.000
_cell.length_b   1.000
_cell.length_c   1.000
_cell.angle_alpha   90.00
_cell.angle_beta   90.00
_cell.angle_gamma   90.00
#
_symmetry.space_group_name_H-M   'P 1'
#
loop_
_entity.id
_entity.type
_entity.pdbx_description
1 polymer ?
#
loop_
_entity_poly.entity_id
_entity_poly.type
_entity_poly.pdbx_seq_one_letter_code
_entity_poly.pdbx_strand_id
1 'polypeptide(L)'
;MLFLGQISFLNGWNRVTETDLLQIIADCILRFRPKNLSESDELNYEQNISDVLSLVPSLPRGLDVNLEFTGVRKFEYTTASALFDLLDVSLLHGWIIDPQQTELVKLLNGISYNKLVEKVINLDDSNSESKLLRNFMENSSSQLTVHGLCELSLSLTDGQIAVLFRNNHFHTLYKHRDELFVLVTDMGFLNEPSVVWETLNSVDGDSFFVDANFHTSLQTTKQDETAEYNGLLFLYIKNNLYII
;
A
#
# COMPACT_ATOMS: atom_id res chain seq x y z
N MET A 1 5.35 4.82 8.31
CA MET A 1 5.98 5.84 9.18
C MET A 1 6.16 5.37 10.62
N LEU A 2 5.12 4.92 11.33
CA LEU A 2 5.24 4.45 12.73
C LEU A 2 6.19 3.25 12.87
N PHE A 3 5.99 2.21 12.06
CA PHE A 3 6.92 1.08 11.98
C PHE A 3 8.32 1.43 11.44
N LEU A 4 8.48 2.59 10.80
CA LEU A 4 9.78 3.10 10.35
C LEU A 4 10.50 3.91 11.45
N GLY A 5 9.89 4.07 12.63
CA GLY A 5 10.43 4.89 13.72
C GLY A 5 10.46 6.39 13.42
N GLN A 6 9.79 6.83 12.35
CA GLN A 6 9.73 8.24 11.93
C GLN A 6 8.79 9.07 12.82
N ILE A 7 7.84 8.42 13.48
CA ILE A 7 6.88 8.99 14.42
C ILE A 7 6.86 8.11 15.66
N SER A 8 6.74 8.72 16.83
CA SER A 8 6.44 8.06 18.09
C SER A 8 5.28 8.76 18.76
N PHE A 9 4.31 8.00 19.27
CA PHE A 9 3.30 8.55 20.17
C PHE A 9 3.81 8.49 21.61
N LEU A 10 3.39 9.46 22.43
CA LEU A 10 3.72 9.43 23.86
C LEU A 10 2.99 8.26 24.53
N ASN A 11 3.66 7.61 25.49
CA ASN A 11 3.04 6.53 26.27
C ASN A 11 1.70 7.00 26.86
N GLY A 12 0.65 6.17 26.70
CA GLY A 12 -0.69 6.42 27.23
C GLY A 12 -1.71 6.97 26.22
N TRP A 13 -1.31 7.25 24.99
CA TRP A 13 -2.27 7.55 23.92
C TRP A 13 -2.99 6.26 23.52
N ASN A 14 -4.30 6.18 23.79
CA ASN A 14 -5.16 5.08 23.34
C ASN A 14 -5.99 5.45 22.09
N ARG A 15 -5.90 6.71 21.67
CA ARG A 15 -6.62 7.26 20.52
C ARG A 15 -5.88 8.47 19.95
N VAL A 16 -5.90 8.58 18.64
CA VAL A 16 -5.37 9.69 17.86
C VAL A 16 -6.50 10.15 16.93
N THR A 17 -6.73 11.46 16.86
CA THR A 17 -7.75 12.00 15.95
C THR A 17 -7.24 12.10 14.51
N GLU A 18 -8.13 12.21 13.54
CA GLU A 18 -7.78 12.54 12.15
C GLU A 18 -6.90 13.78 12.08
N THR A 19 -7.27 14.85 12.79
CA THR A 19 -6.50 16.10 12.80
C THR A 19 -5.09 15.90 13.32
N ASP A 20 -4.92 15.10 14.39
CA ASP A 20 -3.59 14.79 14.92
C ASP A 20 -2.74 14.03 13.89
N LEU A 21 -3.33 13.05 13.18
CA LEU A 21 -2.62 12.29 12.14
C LEU A 21 -2.24 13.16 10.95
N LEU A 22 -3.15 14.01 10.49
CA LEU A 22 -2.89 14.94 9.39
C LEU A 22 -1.78 15.93 9.76
N GLN A 23 -1.79 16.43 11.00
CA GLN A 23 -0.73 17.30 11.50
C GLN A 23 0.62 16.57 11.55
N ILE A 24 0.64 15.32 12.03
CA ILE A 24 1.86 14.51 12.08
C ILE A 24 2.40 14.25 10.67
N ILE A 25 1.53 13.92 9.70
CA ILE A 25 1.93 13.73 8.30
C ILE A 25 2.53 15.04 7.73
N ALA A 26 1.87 16.18 7.95
CA ALA A 26 2.35 17.48 7.48
C ALA A 26 3.71 17.85 8.09
N ASP A 27 3.89 17.63 9.39
CA ASP A 27 5.14 17.84 10.10
C ASP A 27 6.28 16.97 9.52
N CYS A 28 6.00 15.71 9.21
CA CYS A 28 6.98 14.81 8.64
C CYS A 28 7.41 15.21 7.23
N ILE A 29 6.46 15.61 6.36
CA ILE A 29 6.76 16.12 5.02
C ILE A 29 7.75 17.29 5.09
N LEU A 30 7.56 18.22 6.04
CA LEU A 30 8.44 19.36 6.24
C LEU A 30 9.81 18.99 6.81
N ARG A 31 9.90 17.91 7.60
CA ARG A 31 11.16 17.44 8.23
C ARG A 31 12.07 16.70 7.25
N PHE A 32 11.54 16.00 6.25
CA PHE A 32 12.32 15.18 5.31
C PHE A 32 12.98 15.97 4.17
N ARG A 33 13.28 17.27 4.37
CA ARG A 33 13.97 18.09 3.37
C ARG A 33 15.34 17.50 2.98
N PRO A 34 15.57 17.15 1.70
CA PRO A 34 16.86 16.70 1.23
C PRO A 34 17.92 17.78 1.45
N LYS A 35 19.13 17.35 1.82
CA LYS A 35 20.29 18.24 1.91
C LYS A 35 20.97 18.32 0.54
N ASN A 36 21.39 19.52 0.12
CA ASN A 36 22.17 19.77 -1.09
C ASN A 36 21.42 19.56 -2.43
N LEU A 37 20.22 20.13 -2.56
CA LEU A 37 19.54 20.20 -3.85
C LEU A 37 20.21 21.27 -4.75
N SER A 38 20.18 21.06 -6.07
CA SER A 38 20.53 22.13 -7.01
C SER A 38 19.41 23.17 -7.05
N GLU A 39 19.67 24.39 -7.53
CA GLU A 39 18.66 25.46 -7.60
C GLU A 39 17.40 25.04 -8.38
N SER A 40 17.56 24.29 -9.48
CA SER A 40 16.41 23.74 -10.22
C SER A 40 15.65 22.67 -9.45
N ASP A 41 16.37 21.82 -8.71
CA ASP A 41 15.75 20.77 -7.90
C ASP A 41 15.06 21.35 -6.67
N GLU A 42 15.56 22.47 -6.12
CA GLU A 42 14.93 23.20 -5.03
C GLU A 42 13.56 23.74 -5.43
N LEU A 43 13.45 24.40 -6.59
CA LEU A 43 12.17 24.90 -7.09
C LEU A 43 11.16 23.77 -7.32
N ASN A 44 11.60 22.66 -7.92
CA ASN A 44 10.74 21.49 -8.13
C ASN A 44 10.32 20.85 -6.79
N TYR A 45 11.23 20.77 -5.83
CA TYR A 45 10.98 20.24 -4.50
C TYR A 45 9.98 21.11 -3.71
N GLU A 46 10.12 22.43 -3.76
CA GLU A 46 9.20 23.36 -3.11
C GLU A 46 7.78 23.30 -3.71
N GLN A 47 7.68 23.16 -5.04
CA GLN A 47 6.40 22.93 -5.71
C GLN A 47 5.76 21.61 -5.25
N ASN A 48 6.53 20.51 -5.21
CA ASN A 48 6.04 19.22 -4.73
C ASN A 48 5.56 19.28 -3.27
N ILE A 49 6.29 19.96 -2.37
CA ILE A 49 5.84 20.18 -1.00
C ILE A 49 4.51 20.92 -0.98
N SER A 50 4.40 22.02 -1.73
CA SER A 50 3.19 22.85 -1.75
C SER A 50 1.98 22.03 -2.20
N ASP A 51 2.13 21.28 -3.30
CA ASP A 51 1.07 20.45 -3.85
C ASP A 51 0.68 19.33 -2.87
N VAL A 52 1.65 18.66 -2.26
CA VAL A 52 1.39 17.60 -1.28
C VAL A 52 0.73 18.15 -0.01
N LEU A 53 1.16 19.30 0.52
CA LEU A 53 0.51 19.92 1.68
C LEU A 53 -0.94 20.31 1.38
N SER A 54 -1.25 20.71 0.14
CA SER A 54 -2.63 20.97 -0.29
C SER A 54 -3.50 19.70 -0.36
N LEU A 55 -2.86 18.55 -0.60
CA LEU A 55 -3.49 17.23 -0.66
C LEU A 55 -3.73 16.62 0.75
N VAL A 56 -2.89 16.93 1.75
CA VAL A 56 -2.99 16.33 3.10
C VAL A 56 -4.42 16.36 3.68
N PRO A 57 -5.16 17.49 3.66
CA PRO A 57 -6.52 17.54 4.21
C PRO A 57 -7.53 16.61 3.50
N SER A 58 -7.25 16.14 2.28
CA SER A 58 -8.12 15.22 1.55
C SER A 58 -7.81 13.75 1.77
N LEU A 59 -6.66 13.39 2.33
CA LEU A 59 -6.24 11.99 2.51
C LEU A 59 -7.29 11.07 3.17
N PRO A 60 -8.06 11.51 4.19
CA PRO A 60 -9.10 10.67 4.80
C PRO A 60 -10.24 10.28 3.84
N ARG A 61 -10.41 11.04 2.74
CA ARG A 61 -11.43 10.79 1.72
C ARG A 61 -10.97 9.80 0.65
N GLY A 62 -9.71 9.41 0.67
CA GLY A 62 -9.08 8.58 -0.35
C GLY A 62 -8.00 9.34 -1.12
N LEU A 63 -7.22 8.57 -1.88
CA LEU A 63 -6.11 9.06 -2.68
C LEU A 63 -6.18 8.37 -4.03
N ASP A 64 -6.20 9.16 -5.11
CA ASP A 64 -6.27 8.63 -6.47
C ASP A 64 -4.88 8.25 -6.96
N VAL A 65 -4.74 7.01 -7.42
CA VAL A 65 -3.53 6.49 -8.05
C VAL A 65 -3.92 5.80 -9.36
N ASN A 66 -3.06 5.92 -10.37
CA ASN A 66 -3.29 5.32 -11.68
C ASN A 66 -2.07 4.48 -12.05
N LEU A 67 -2.18 3.17 -11.83
CA LEU A 67 -1.09 2.21 -12.07
C LEU A 67 -0.92 1.86 -13.55
N GLU A 68 0.26 1.37 -13.90
CA GLU A 68 0.53 0.65 -15.16
C GLU A 68 0.77 -0.82 -14.86
N PHE A 69 0.66 -1.69 -15.87
CA PHE A 69 0.63 -3.13 -15.67
C PHE A 69 1.98 -3.84 -15.87
N THR A 70 3.09 -3.09 -15.93
CA THR A 70 4.42 -3.58 -16.36
C THR A 70 5.48 -3.64 -15.27
N GLY A 71 5.16 -3.24 -14.03
CA GLY A 71 6.03 -3.45 -12.89
C GLY A 71 5.46 -2.87 -11.60
N VAL A 72 5.83 -3.44 -10.46
CA VAL A 72 5.19 -3.17 -9.15
C VAL A 72 5.28 -1.72 -8.63
N ARG A 73 6.15 -0.89 -9.22
CA ARG A 73 6.36 0.53 -8.87
C ARG A 73 5.79 1.48 -9.93
N LYS A 74 5.14 0.97 -10.97
CA LYS A 74 4.73 1.78 -12.13
C LYS A 74 3.37 2.40 -11.88
N PHE A 75 3.39 3.69 -11.55
CA PHE A 75 2.23 4.55 -11.49
C PHE A 75 2.45 5.76 -12.41
N GLU A 76 1.36 6.30 -12.95
CA GLU A 76 1.36 7.67 -13.46
C GLU A 76 1.75 8.60 -12.31
N TYR A 77 2.78 9.41 -12.53
CA TYR A 77 3.30 10.29 -11.50
C TYR A 77 2.32 11.43 -11.23
N THR A 78 1.78 11.47 -10.01
CA THR A 78 0.85 12.51 -9.55
C THR A 78 1.31 13.06 -8.20
N THR A 79 0.56 14.03 -7.65
CA THR A 79 0.78 14.52 -6.27
C THR A 79 0.72 13.39 -5.24
N ALA A 80 -0.06 12.32 -5.50
CA ALA A 80 -0.08 11.12 -4.66
C ALA A 80 1.29 10.42 -4.63
N SER A 81 1.93 10.26 -5.79
CA SER A 81 3.28 9.70 -5.88
C SER A 81 4.29 10.57 -5.13
N ALA A 82 4.22 11.89 -5.33
CA ALA A 82 5.07 12.85 -4.63
C ALA A 82 4.94 12.78 -3.10
N LEU A 83 3.74 12.53 -2.57
CA LEU A 83 3.53 12.32 -1.13
C LEU A 83 4.34 11.13 -0.61
N PHE A 84 4.30 9.99 -1.29
CA PHE A 84 5.02 8.79 -0.89
C PHE A 84 6.55 8.99 -0.99
N ASP A 85 7.01 9.66 -2.05
CA ASP A 85 8.42 10.00 -2.23
C ASP A 85 8.93 10.94 -1.12
N LEU A 86 8.16 11.97 -0.75
CA LEU A 86 8.51 12.90 0.34
C LEU A 86 8.54 12.24 1.72
N LEU A 87 7.76 11.18 1.93
CA LEU A 87 7.73 10.42 3.17
C LEU A 87 8.78 9.29 3.21
N ASP A 88 9.53 9.09 2.13
CA ASP A 88 10.46 7.97 1.93
C ASP A 88 9.75 6.61 2.15
N VAL A 89 8.56 6.47 1.57
CA VAL A 89 7.75 5.25 1.64
C VAL A 89 7.52 4.73 0.24
N SER A 90 7.94 3.49 -0.04
CA SER A 90 7.68 2.87 -1.34
C SER A 90 6.19 2.59 -1.53
N LEU A 91 5.59 3.14 -2.59
CA LEU A 91 4.26 2.75 -3.08
C LEU A 91 4.41 1.61 -4.10
N LEU A 92 3.66 0.53 -3.90
CA LEU A 92 3.67 -0.69 -4.72
C LEU A 92 2.26 -1.12 -5.11
N HIS A 93 2.13 -1.91 -6.18
CA HIS A 93 0.92 -2.66 -6.54
C HIS A 93 1.31 -4.03 -7.12
N GLY A 94 0.39 -4.99 -7.12
CA GLY A 94 0.62 -6.35 -7.63
C GLY A 94 -0.14 -6.69 -8.92
N TRP A 95 -0.71 -5.68 -9.57
CA TRP A 95 -1.51 -5.86 -10.79
C TRP A 95 -0.63 -5.86 -12.06
N ILE A 96 0.21 -6.90 -12.19
CA ILE A 96 1.25 -6.99 -13.23
C ILE A 96 0.90 -8.08 -14.24
N ILE A 97 1.06 -7.79 -15.54
CA ILE A 97 0.85 -8.78 -16.59
C ILE A 97 1.98 -9.80 -16.56
N ASP A 98 1.64 -11.07 -16.71
CA ASP A 98 2.65 -12.12 -16.91
C ASP A 98 3.38 -11.91 -18.25
N PRO A 99 4.72 -11.78 -18.26
CA PRO A 99 5.53 -11.62 -19.47
C PRO A 99 5.33 -12.75 -20.50
N GLN A 100 4.84 -13.92 -20.08
CA GLN A 100 4.48 -15.02 -20.98
C GLN A 100 3.30 -14.68 -21.89
N GLN A 101 2.43 -13.74 -21.49
CA GLN A 101 1.28 -13.28 -22.28
C GLN A 101 1.70 -12.18 -23.28
N THR A 102 2.53 -12.55 -24.25
CA THR A 102 3.21 -11.60 -25.15
C THR A 102 2.28 -10.64 -25.91
N GLU A 103 1.08 -11.08 -26.30
CA GLU A 103 0.08 -10.21 -26.94
C GLU A 103 -0.46 -9.16 -25.97
N LEU A 104 -0.78 -9.56 -24.74
CA LEU A 104 -1.29 -8.66 -23.72
C LEU A 104 -0.23 -7.63 -23.30
N VAL A 105 1.02 -8.06 -23.16
CA VAL A 105 2.17 -7.17 -22.90
C VAL A 105 2.29 -6.11 -23.98
N LYS A 106 2.19 -6.48 -25.27
CA LYS A 106 2.23 -5.49 -26.38
C LYS A 106 1.08 -4.48 -26.30
N LEU A 107 -0.12 -4.92 -25.90
CA LEU A 107 -1.30 -4.07 -25.84
C LEU A 107 -1.31 -3.12 -24.65
N LEU A 108 -0.66 -3.49 -23.53
CA LEU A 108 -0.69 -2.79 -22.25
C LEU A 108 0.64 -2.12 -21.87
N ASN A 109 1.70 -2.29 -22.66
CA ASN A 109 2.97 -1.62 -22.40
C ASN A 109 2.82 -0.08 -22.41
N GLY A 110 3.12 0.57 -21.28
CA GLY A 110 2.95 2.02 -21.09
C GLY A 110 1.49 2.50 -21.03
N ILE A 111 0.54 1.57 -20.86
CA ILE A 111 -0.89 1.87 -20.68
C ILE A 111 -1.19 1.85 -19.19
N SER A 112 -1.73 2.96 -18.68
CA SER A 112 -2.25 3.04 -17.32
C SER A 112 -3.65 2.43 -17.22
N TYR A 113 -4.16 2.20 -16.02
CA TYR A 113 -5.54 1.75 -15.81
C TYR A 113 -6.58 2.65 -16.49
N ASN A 114 -6.49 3.97 -16.32
CA ASN A 114 -7.44 4.90 -16.96
C ASN A 114 -7.43 4.77 -18.50
N LYS A 115 -6.24 4.73 -19.12
CA LYS A 115 -6.10 4.53 -20.57
C LYS A 115 -6.60 3.16 -21.03
N LEU A 116 -6.45 2.12 -20.21
CA LEU A 116 -7.01 0.79 -20.49
C LEU A 116 -8.53 0.85 -20.53
N VAL A 117 -9.17 1.46 -19.53
CA VAL A 117 -10.64 1.62 -19.48
C VAL A 117 -11.14 2.36 -20.73
N GLU A 118 -10.51 3.48 -21.08
CA GLU A 118 -10.84 4.23 -22.30
C GLU A 118 -10.67 3.36 -23.56
N LYS A 119 -9.57 2.60 -23.65
CA LYS A 119 -9.30 1.71 -24.79
C LYS A 119 -10.38 0.63 -24.92
N VAL A 120 -10.78 0.00 -23.82
CA VAL A 120 -11.83 -1.05 -23.82
C VAL A 120 -13.20 -0.50 -24.20
N ILE A 121 -13.53 0.74 -23.81
CA ILE A 121 -14.80 1.39 -24.19
C ILE A 121 -14.85 1.68 -25.69
N ASN A 122 -13.72 2.07 -26.29
CA ASN A 122 -13.65 2.46 -27.70
C ASN A 122 -13.47 1.29 -28.69
N LEU A 123 -13.18 0.09 -28.20
CA LEU A 123 -13.02 -1.10 -29.05
C LEU A 123 -14.35 -1.85 -29.22
N ASP A 124 -14.68 -2.20 -30.46
CA ASP A 124 -15.81 -3.08 -30.75
C ASP A 124 -15.66 -4.44 -30.07
N ASP A 125 -16.76 -5.01 -29.57
CA ASP A 125 -16.75 -6.32 -28.90
C ASP A 125 -16.37 -7.49 -29.83
N SER A 126 -16.41 -7.27 -31.15
CA SER A 126 -15.94 -8.23 -32.15
C SER A 126 -14.41 -8.27 -32.26
N ASN A 127 -13.71 -7.24 -31.78
CA ASN A 127 -12.26 -7.12 -31.85
C ASN A 127 -11.57 -8.09 -30.89
N SER A 128 -10.56 -8.82 -31.37
CA SER A 128 -9.77 -9.75 -30.55
C SER A 128 -9.03 -9.05 -29.40
N GLU A 129 -8.55 -7.83 -29.61
CA GLU A 129 -7.91 -7.02 -28.56
C GLU A 129 -8.92 -6.68 -27.45
N SER A 130 -10.15 -6.31 -27.79
CA SER A 130 -11.21 -6.01 -26.81
C SER A 130 -11.44 -7.20 -25.89
N LYS A 131 -11.58 -8.40 -26.48
CA LYS A 131 -11.77 -9.65 -25.73
C LYS A 131 -10.58 -9.95 -24.82
N LEU A 132 -9.35 -9.78 -25.32
CA LEU A 132 -8.14 -10.04 -24.54
C LEU A 132 -8.02 -9.08 -23.33
N LEU A 133 -8.29 -7.79 -23.54
CA LEU A 133 -8.25 -6.77 -22.50
C LEU A 133 -9.36 -6.96 -21.45
N ARG A 134 -10.60 -7.24 -21.88
CA ARG A 134 -11.73 -7.53 -20.97
C ARG A 134 -11.46 -8.79 -20.14
N ASN A 135 -10.97 -9.85 -20.77
CA ASN A 135 -10.60 -11.08 -20.08
C ASN A 135 -9.48 -10.84 -19.04
N PHE A 136 -8.50 -9.99 -19.34
CA PHE A 136 -7.50 -9.58 -18.35
C PHE A 136 -8.17 -8.88 -17.16
N MET A 137 -8.99 -7.87 -17.40
CA MET A 137 -9.67 -7.12 -16.32
C MET A 137 -10.58 -8.00 -15.45
N GLU A 138 -11.31 -8.93 -16.06
CA GLU A 138 -12.19 -9.87 -15.36
C GLU A 138 -11.38 -10.86 -14.49
N ASN A 139 -10.36 -11.50 -15.07
CA ASN A 139 -9.55 -12.51 -14.37
C ASN A 139 -8.59 -11.92 -13.33
N SER A 140 -8.35 -10.61 -13.36
CA SER A 140 -7.48 -9.91 -12.41
C SER A 140 -8.22 -8.81 -11.64
N SER A 141 -9.54 -8.98 -11.50
CA SER A 141 -10.42 -8.04 -10.80
C SER A 141 -10.06 -7.79 -9.32
N SER A 142 -9.30 -8.71 -8.70
CA SER A 142 -8.73 -8.53 -7.35
C SER A 142 -7.54 -7.56 -7.29
N GLN A 143 -7.12 -7.00 -8.44
CA GLN A 143 -5.97 -6.10 -8.60
C GLN A 143 -4.64 -6.71 -8.11
N LEU A 144 -4.55 -8.03 -8.11
CA LEU A 144 -3.34 -8.80 -7.77
C LEU A 144 -3.24 -10.00 -8.71
N THR A 145 -2.05 -10.24 -9.23
CA THR A 145 -1.74 -11.35 -10.15
C THR A 145 -0.68 -12.25 -9.53
N VAL A 146 -0.61 -13.51 -9.95
CA VAL A 146 0.43 -14.44 -9.49
C VAL A 146 1.82 -13.89 -9.82
N HIS A 147 2.00 -13.38 -11.05
CA HIS A 147 3.26 -12.78 -11.45
C HIS A 147 3.60 -11.53 -10.63
N GLY A 148 2.65 -10.62 -10.44
CA GLY A 148 2.84 -9.42 -9.61
C GLY A 148 3.13 -9.74 -8.14
N LEU A 149 2.57 -10.82 -7.60
CA LEU A 149 2.88 -11.29 -6.25
C LEU A 149 4.35 -11.76 -6.14
N CYS A 150 4.84 -12.51 -7.13
CA CYS A 150 6.25 -12.88 -7.21
C CYS A 150 7.15 -11.64 -7.33
N GLU A 151 6.80 -10.68 -8.19
CA GLU A 151 7.57 -9.44 -8.33
C GLU A 151 7.58 -8.61 -7.03
N LEU A 152 6.45 -8.53 -6.32
CA LEU A 152 6.38 -7.86 -5.02
C LEU A 152 7.38 -8.47 -4.03
N SER A 153 7.41 -9.81 -3.93
CA SER A 153 8.34 -10.52 -3.04
C SER A 153 9.80 -10.28 -3.41
N LEU A 154 10.13 -10.23 -4.71
CA LEU A 154 11.48 -9.92 -5.20
C LEU A 154 11.87 -8.45 -5.01
N SER A 155 10.90 -7.53 -5.06
CA SER A 155 11.13 -6.08 -4.99
C SER A 155 11.43 -5.57 -3.58
N LEU A 156 11.10 -6.37 -2.55
CA LEU A 156 11.29 -6.05 -1.15
C LEU A 156 12.43 -6.88 -0.55
N THR A 157 13.21 -6.23 0.30
CA THR A 157 14.17 -6.90 1.19
C THR A 157 13.50 -7.30 2.50
N ASP A 158 13.99 -8.35 3.14
CA ASP A 158 13.50 -8.76 4.46
C ASP A 158 13.63 -7.59 5.47
N GLY A 159 12.56 -7.33 6.20
CA GLY A 159 12.45 -6.19 7.13
C GLY A 159 11.97 -4.89 6.49
N GLN A 160 11.76 -4.86 5.17
CA GLN A 160 11.30 -3.66 4.47
C GLN A 160 9.79 -3.46 4.60
N ILE A 161 9.38 -2.20 4.76
CA ILE A 161 7.98 -1.77 4.79
C ILE A 161 7.70 -0.96 3.52
N ALA A 162 6.52 -1.19 2.95
CA ALA A 162 5.99 -0.45 1.81
C ALA A 162 4.48 -0.23 1.97
N VAL A 163 3.91 0.57 1.10
CA VAL A 163 2.47 0.72 0.94
C VAL A 163 2.04 -0.06 -0.30
N LEU A 164 1.08 -0.98 -0.14
CA LEU A 164 0.50 -1.75 -1.24
C LEU A 164 -0.87 -1.22 -1.61
N PHE A 165 -1.04 -0.78 -2.85
CA PHE A 165 -2.35 -0.51 -3.44
C PHE A 165 -2.94 -1.80 -4.03
N ARG A 166 -4.10 -2.21 -3.51
CA ARG A 166 -4.85 -3.37 -3.99
C ARG A 166 -6.34 -3.18 -3.67
N ASN A 167 -7.20 -3.51 -4.63
CA ASN A 167 -8.66 -3.45 -4.50
C ASN A 167 -9.17 -2.08 -3.99
N ASN A 168 -8.64 -1.00 -4.56
CA ASN A 168 -8.95 0.39 -4.17
C ASN A 168 -8.64 0.73 -2.70
N HIS A 169 -7.73 -0.01 -2.07
CA HIS A 169 -7.31 0.19 -0.69
C HIS A 169 -5.78 0.19 -0.56
N PHE A 170 -5.26 0.97 0.38
CA PHE A 170 -3.84 1.02 0.70
C PHE A 170 -3.54 0.18 1.94
N HIS A 171 -2.63 -0.78 1.82
CA HIS A 171 -2.24 -1.68 2.89
C HIS A 171 -0.80 -1.38 3.31
N THR A 172 -0.48 -1.57 4.59
CA THR A 172 0.93 -1.59 5.02
C THR A 172 1.49 -2.98 4.70
N LEU A 173 2.40 -3.05 3.74
CA LEU A 173 3.08 -4.27 3.29
C LEU A 173 4.42 -4.41 4.02
N TYR A 174 4.71 -5.61 4.50
CA TYR A 174 5.94 -5.96 5.18
C TYR A 174 6.49 -7.28 4.63
N LYS A 175 7.81 -7.39 4.54
CA LYS A 175 8.48 -8.64 4.19
C LYS A 175 9.23 -9.22 5.38
N HIS A 176 9.00 -10.49 5.70
CA HIS A 176 9.69 -11.21 6.76
C HIS A 176 10.00 -12.64 6.33
N ARG A 177 11.27 -13.04 6.35
CA ARG A 177 11.72 -14.41 6.00
C ARG A 177 11.22 -14.85 4.62
N ASP A 178 11.35 -13.98 3.64
CA ASP A 178 10.87 -14.18 2.26
C ASP A 178 9.33 -14.30 2.08
N GLU A 179 8.56 -14.09 3.14
CA GLU A 179 7.10 -14.03 3.11
C GLU A 179 6.59 -12.60 3.19
N LEU A 180 5.49 -12.32 2.49
CA LEU A 180 4.83 -11.02 2.50
C LEU A 180 3.66 -11.02 3.48
N PHE A 181 3.50 -9.90 4.18
CA PHE A 181 2.48 -9.68 5.18
C PHE A 181 1.81 -8.32 4.97
N VAL A 182 0.50 -8.25 5.18
CA VAL A 182 -0.24 -6.99 5.28
C VAL A 182 -0.69 -6.77 6.72
N LEU A 183 -0.57 -5.53 7.19
CA LEU A 183 -1.03 -5.19 8.54
C LEU A 183 -2.56 -5.26 8.62
N VAL A 184 -3.08 -5.95 9.63
CA VAL A 184 -4.52 -5.99 9.90
C VAL A 184 -4.93 -4.68 10.56
N THR A 185 -5.80 -3.91 9.90
CA THR A 185 -6.26 -2.61 10.39
C THR A 185 -7.76 -2.56 10.71
N ASP A 186 -8.47 -3.68 10.58
CA ASP A 186 -9.91 -3.76 10.83
C ASP A 186 -10.25 -3.71 12.34
N MET A 187 -11.26 -2.92 12.70
CA MET A 187 -11.70 -2.71 14.08
C MET A 187 -12.16 -4.00 14.77
N GLY A 188 -12.63 -4.99 14.02
CA GLY A 188 -13.07 -6.28 14.54
C GLY A 188 -11.97 -7.04 15.28
N PHE A 189 -10.70 -6.76 14.99
CA PHE A 189 -9.54 -7.42 15.60
C PHE A 189 -8.84 -6.57 16.67
N LEU A 190 -9.41 -5.42 17.07
CA LEU A 190 -8.84 -4.52 18.08
C LEU A 190 -8.40 -5.25 19.37
N ASN A 191 -9.18 -6.23 19.83
CA ASN A 191 -8.87 -6.94 21.08
C ASN A 191 -8.27 -8.34 20.85
N GLU A 192 -7.77 -8.62 19.64
CA GLU A 192 -7.21 -9.91 19.25
C GLU A 192 -5.69 -9.80 19.04
N PRO A 193 -4.85 -9.86 20.10
CA PRO A 193 -3.40 -9.67 19.99
C PRO A 193 -2.70 -10.75 19.14
N SER A 194 -3.39 -11.86 18.86
CA SER A 194 -2.93 -12.91 17.95
C SER A 194 -3.13 -12.57 16.47
N VAL A 195 -3.77 -11.44 16.16
CA VAL A 195 -4.09 -10.99 14.81
C VAL A 195 -3.47 -9.61 14.57
N VAL A 196 -2.25 -9.60 14.06
CA VAL A 196 -1.50 -8.37 13.74
C VAL A 196 -1.22 -8.29 12.25
N TRP A 197 -0.77 -9.39 11.66
CA TRP A 197 -0.45 -9.48 10.25
C TRP A 197 -1.28 -10.56 9.58
N GLU A 198 -1.56 -10.36 8.30
CA GLU A 198 -2.18 -11.33 7.41
C GLU A 198 -1.19 -11.71 6.31
N THR A 199 -1.02 -13.00 6.03
CA THR A 199 -0.12 -13.45 4.96
C THR A 199 -0.64 -13.03 3.59
N LEU A 200 0.23 -12.49 2.75
CA LEU A 200 -0.04 -12.19 1.35
C LEU A 200 0.72 -13.17 0.45
N ASN A 201 0.17 -14.37 0.26
CA ASN A 201 0.78 -15.44 -0.53
C ASN A 201 -0.14 -16.02 -1.61
N SER A 202 -1.39 -15.55 -1.70
CA SER A 202 -2.38 -15.98 -2.68
C SER A 202 -3.13 -14.80 -3.30
N VAL A 203 -3.52 -14.96 -4.57
CA VAL A 203 -4.40 -14.01 -5.28
C VAL A 203 -5.87 -14.18 -4.86
N ASP A 204 -6.24 -15.38 -4.40
CA ASP A 204 -7.63 -15.79 -4.11
C ASP A 204 -8.10 -15.37 -2.71
N GLY A 205 -7.19 -14.86 -1.88
CA GLY A 205 -7.49 -14.44 -0.51
C GLY A 205 -7.36 -15.55 0.54
N ASP A 206 -6.85 -16.72 0.17
CA ASP A 206 -6.44 -17.75 1.13
C ASP A 206 -5.22 -17.24 1.92
N SER A 207 -5.48 -16.74 3.12
CA SER A 207 -4.49 -16.14 4.01
C SER A 207 -4.60 -16.68 5.44
N PHE A 208 -3.56 -16.47 6.23
CA PHE A 208 -3.51 -16.79 7.66
C PHE A 208 -3.20 -15.52 8.45
N PHE A 209 -3.81 -15.39 9.63
CA PHE A 209 -3.46 -14.36 10.59
C PHE A 209 -2.32 -14.82 11.51
N VAL A 210 -1.39 -13.92 11.77
CA VAL A 210 -0.24 -14.13 12.65
C VAL A 210 -0.11 -12.98 13.66
N ASP A 211 0.53 -13.28 14.79
CA ASP A 211 0.81 -12.30 15.84
C ASP A 211 1.93 -11.30 15.44
N ALA A 212 2.26 -10.37 16.34
CA ALA A 212 3.33 -9.38 16.10
C ALA A 212 4.72 -10.01 15.86
N ASN A 213 4.92 -11.27 16.26
CA ASN A 213 6.16 -12.03 16.11
C ASN A 213 6.10 -13.01 14.93
N PHE A 214 5.09 -12.91 14.07
CA PHE A 214 4.87 -13.75 12.90
C PHE A 214 4.61 -15.23 13.23
N HIS A 215 4.11 -15.53 14.43
CA HIS A 215 3.62 -16.87 14.76
C HIS A 215 2.17 -17.04 14.33
N THR A 216 1.86 -18.17 13.70
CA THR A 216 0.49 -18.49 13.30
C THR A 216 -0.43 -18.53 14.51
N SER A 217 -1.54 -17.80 14.42
CA SER A 217 -2.62 -17.89 15.40
C SER A 217 -3.17 -19.32 15.40
N LEU A 218 -2.74 -20.13 16.36
CA LEU A 218 -3.53 -21.29 16.75
C LEU A 218 -4.79 -20.73 17.41
N GLN A 219 -5.96 -21.20 17.02
CA GLN A 219 -7.20 -20.95 17.78
C GLN A 219 -7.05 -21.58 19.17
N THR A 220 -6.32 -20.93 20.07
CA THR A 220 -6.05 -21.43 21.42
C THR A 220 -7.16 -20.96 22.33
N THR A 221 -7.89 -21.97 22.81
CA THR A 221 -8.92 -21.88 23.83
C THR A 221 -8.35 -21.19 25.08
N LYS A 222 -9.07 -20.19 25.59
CA LYS A 222 -8.84 -19.47 26.86
C LYS A 222 -7.89 -20.18 27.84
N GLN A 223 -6.70 -19.61 28.05
CA GLN A 223 -5.95 -19.74 29.31
C GLN A 223 -5.01 -18.55 29.46
N ASP A 224 -5.07 -17.95 30.65
CA ASP A 224 -4.41 -16.72 31.07
C ASP A 224 -2.88 -16.79 30.96
N GLU A 225 -2.27 -15.97 30.12
CA GLU A 225 -0.88 -15.53 30.32
C GLU A 225 -0.74 -14.05 29.96
N THR A 226 -0.38 -13.26 30.95
CA THR A 226 0.02 -11.85 30.82
C THR A 226 1.44 -11.80 30.27
N ALA A 227 1.57 -11.73 28.94
CA ALA A 227 2.82 -11.34 28.30
C ALA A 227 2.81 -9.83 28.06
N GLU A 228 3.81 -9.12 28.62
CA GLU A 228 4.13 -7.74 28.24
C GLU A 228 4.50 -7.70 26.76
N TYR A 229 3.55 -7.33 25.89
CA TYR A 229 3.81 -7.06 24.49
C TYR A 229 4.24 -5.61 24.33
N ASN A 230 5.52 -5.40 24.02
CA ASN A 230 6.10 -4.09 23.68
C ASN A 230 5.87 -3.69 22.21
N GLY A 231 4.77 -4.13 21.59
CA GLY A 231 4.44 -3.83 20.19
C GLY A 231 3.25 -2.91 20.09
N LEU A 232 3.47 -1.65 19.68
CA LEU A 232 2.38 -0.71 19.38
C LEU A 232 1.59 -1.23 18.16
N LEU A 233 0.33 -1.59 18.36
CA LEU A 233 -0.59 -1.93 17.27
C LEU A 233 -1.36 -0.69 16.83
N PHE A 234 -1.47 -0.45 15.53
CA PHE A 234 -2.13 0.73 14.98
C PHE A 234 -3.31 0.33 14.09
N LEU A 235 -4.53 0.76 14.43
CA LEU A 235 -5.72 0.60 13.59
C LEU A 235 -6.20 1.96 13.11
N TYR A 236 -6.34 2.18 11.79
CA TYR A 236 -6.95 3.40 11.24
C TYR A 236 -8.44 3.16 10.99
N ILE A 237 -9.29 3.90 11.69
CA ILE A 237 -10.75 3.75 11.62
C ILE A 237 -11.36 5.13 11.45
N LYS A 238 -11.98 5.38 10.29
CA LYS A 238 -12.94 6.48 10.02
C LYS A 238 -12.79 7.67 11.00
N ASN A 239 -11.79 8.51 10.70
CA ASN A 239 -11.38 9.72 11.41
C ASN A 239 -10.58 9.54 12.72
N ASN A 240 -10.10 8.34 13.07
CA ASN A 240 -9.22 8.13 14.24
C ASN A 240 -8.25 6.94 14.04
N LEU A 241 -6.99 7.09 14.46
CA LEU A 241 -6.06 5.97 14.61
C LEU A 241 -6.08 5.53 16.07
N TYR A 242 -6.32 4.25 16.33
CA TYR A 242 -6.20 3.66 17.65
C TYR A 242 -4.81 3.05 17.80
N ILE A 243 -4.21 3.29 18.95
CA ILE A 243 -2.92 2.74 19.36
C ILE A 243 -3.21 1.79 20.50
N ILE A 244 -2.79 0.53 20.37
CA ILE A 244 -2.90 -0.49 21.41
C ILE A 244 -1.51 -0.85 21.89
#